data_AF-A0A255YSF3-F1
#
_entry.id   AF-A0A255YSF3-F1
#
_cell.length_a   1.000
_cell.length_b   1.000
_cell.length_c   1.000
_cell.angle_alpha   90.00
_cell.angle_beta   90.00
_cell.angle_gamma   90.00
#
_symmetry.space_group_name_H-M   'P 1'
#
loop_
_entity.id
_entity.type
_entity.pdbx_description
1 polymer ?
#
loop_
_entity_poly.entity_id
_entity_poly.type
_entity_poly.pdbx_seq_one_letter_code
_entity_poly.pdbx_strand_id
1 'polypeptide(L)'
;MSNNLNAVIETFATISENFKKLQDLSGEVVEAADIMVASLRNGGKVMFCGNGGSAADSQHLAAELMGRFMRDRAPLAALALTVDTSALTAIGNDYGFRDVFSRQLRGVGRAGDVLVGLSTSGNSANVVDAMHVARQMGIRTIGLTGAKEGAMTPLADLWLPVPSTMTARIQEMHIAVGHTICELVENAMAPVE
;
A
#
# COMPACT_ATOMS: atom_id res chain seq x y z
N MET A 1 1.25 -33.00 19.43
CA MET A 1 1.67 -32.94 18.01
C MET A 1 0.47 -32.92 17.07
N SER A 2 -0.52 -33.82 17.24
CA SER A 2 -1.77 -33.85 16.44
C SER A 2 -2.59 -32.55 16.46
N ASN A 3 -2.74 -31.90 17.63
CA ASN A 3 -3.52 -30.66 17.73
C ASN A 3 -2.88 -29.48 16.99
N ASN A 4 -1.54 -29.38 16.99
CA ASN A 4 -0.84 -28.32 16.27
C ASN A 4 -0.92 -28.55 14.75
N LEU A 5 -0.87 -29.81 14.29
CA LEU A 5 -1.03 -30.12 12.88
C LEU A 5 -2.42 -29.72 12.37
N ASN A 6 -3.48 -30.09 13.08
CA ASN A 6 -4.85 -29.73 12.69
C ASN A 6 -5.05 -28.20 12.66
N ALA A 7 -4.54 -27.48 13.67
CA ALA A 7 -4.60 -26.02 13.70
C ALA A 7 -3.88 -25.35 12.50
N VAL A 8 -2.76 -25.91 12.05
CA VAL A 8 -2.04 -25.43 10.86
C VAL A 8 -2.84 -25.70 9.59
N ILE A 9 -3.43 -26.90 9.45
CA ILE A 9 -4.28 -27.24 8.30
C ILE A 9 -5.48 -26.29 8.21
N GLU A 10 -6.18 -26.05 9.33
CA GLU A 10 -7.30 -25.11 9.39
C GLU A 10 -6.87 -23.67 9.06
N THR A 11 -5.69 -23.25 9.52
CA THR A 11 -5.12 -21.95 9.19
C THR A 11 -4.89 -21.80 7.69
N PHE A 12 -4.24 -22.78 7.05
CA PHE A 12 -3.99 -22.73 5.61
C PHE A 12 -5.28 -22.80 4.79
N ALA A 13 -6.26 -23.61 5.21
CA ALA A 13 -7.58 -23.62 4.57
C ALA A 13 -8.26 -22.23 4.64
N THR A 14 -8.16 -21.55 5.78
CA THR A 14 -8.68 -20.19 5.95
C THR A 14 -7.95 -19.18 5.05
N ILE A 15 -6.62 -19.27 4.96
CA ILE A 15 -5.83 -18.40 4.06
C ILE A 15 -6.24 -18.63 2.62
N SER A 16 -6.34 -19.88 2.17
CA SER A 16 -6.78 -20.20 0.80
C SER A 16 -8.16 -19.63 0.49
N GLU A 17 -9.11 -19.72 1.43
CA GLU A 17 -10.46 -19.18 1.24
C GLU A 17 -10.46 -17.65 1.19
N ASN A 18 -9.64 -16.98 2.00
CA ASN A 18 -9.48 -15.53 1.92
C ASN A 18 -8.92 -15.09 0.56
N PHE A 19 -7.94 -15.82 0.02
CA PHE A 19 -7.34 -15.51 -1.28
C PHE A 19 -8.31 -15.71 -2.43
N LYS A 20 -9.21 -16.71 -2.38
CA LYS A 20 -10.29 -16.82 -3.37
C LYS A 20 -11.18 -15.59 -3.39
N LYS A 21 -11.53 -15.05 -2.22
CA LYS A 21 -12.38 -13.85 -2.11
C LYS A 21 -11.72 -12.58 -2.63
N LEU A 22 -10.39 -12.55 -2.79
CA LEU A 22 -9.73 -11.40 -3.42
C LEU A 22 -10.14 -11.20 -4.88
N GLN A 23 -10.65 -12.23 -5.55
CA GLN A 23 -11.17 -12.09 -6.92
C GLN A 23 -12.29 -11.04 -7.02
N ASP A 24 -13.03 -10.82 -5.93
CA ASP A 24 -14.11 -9.85 -5.88
C ASP A 24 -13.59 -8.40 -5.92
N LEU A 25 -12.29 -8.19 -5.66
CA LEU A 25 -11.60 -6.89 -5.74
C LEU A 25 -10.85 -6.69 -7.08
N SER A 26 -11.05 -7.57 -8.07
CA SER A 26 -10.26 -7.52 -9.31
C SER A 26 -10.41 -6.19 -10.05
N GLY A 27 -11.60 -5.58 -10.03
CA GLY A 27 -11.85 -4.29 -10.67
C GLY A 27 -11.05 -3.17 -10.01
N GLU A 28 -11.08 -3.10 -8.69
CA GLU A 28 -10.34 -2.13 -7.89
C GLU A 28 -8.83 -2.34 -8.00
N VAL A 29 -8.35 -3.58 -8.12
CA VAL A 29 -6.93 -3.88 -8.36
C VAL A 29 -6.48 -3.33 -9.72
N VAL A 30 -7.28 -3.48 -10.76
CA VAL A 30 -7.01 -2.89 -12.08
C VAL A 30 -7.03 -1.36 -12.00
N GLU A 31 -8.05 -0.78 -11.36
CA GLU A 31 -8.15 0.68 -11.19
C GLU A 31 -6.95 1.26 -10.41
N ALA A 32 -6.48 0.55 -9.38
CA ALA A 32 -5.29 0.95 -8.62
C ALA A 32 -4.04 0.99 -9.52
N ALA A 33 -3.86 -0.04 -10.36
CA ALA A 33 -2.76 -0.08 -11.31
C ALA A 33 -2.87 1.05 -12.35
N ASP A 34 -4.06 1.30 -12.89
CA ASP A 34 -4.29 2.38 -13.86
C ASP A 34 -3.98 3.76 -13.27
N ILE A 35 -4.37 4.01 -12.02
CA ILE A 35 -4.03 5.24 -11.28
C ILE A 35 -2.50 5.40 -11.17
N MET A 36 -1.79 4.34 -10.78
CA MET A 36 -0.33 4.37 -10.65
C MET A 36 0.36 4.59 -12.01
N VAL A 37 -0.08 3.88 -13.05
CA VAL A 37 0.45 4.00 -14.42
C VAL A 37 0.25 5.42 -14.95
N ALA A 38 -0.94 6.00 -14.76
CA ALA A 38 -1.23 7.36 -15.20
C ALA A 38 -0.30 8.38 -14.53
N SER A 39 -0.08 8.26 -13.21
CA SER A 39 0.87 9.11 -12.49
C SER A 39 2.29 8.97 -13.04
N LEU A 40 2.78 7.73 -13.16
CA LEU A 40 4.15 7.45 -13.61
C LEU A 40 4.40 7.93 -15.06
N ARG A 41 3.45 7.71 -15.97
CA ARG A 41 3.55 8.19 -17.37
C ARG A 41 3.57 9.72 -17.47
N ASN A 42 2.94 10.42 -16.53
CA ASN A 42 2.94 11.87 -16.45
C ASN A 42 4.14 12.43 -15.65
N GLY A 43 5.13 11.60 -15.31
CA GLY A 43 6.32 12.01 -14.56
C GLY A 43 6.11 12.16 -13.05
N GLY A 44 4.96 11.73 -12.53
CA GLY A 44 4.69 11.61 -11.10
C GLY A 44 5.34 10.37 -10.49
N LYS A 45 5.10 10.15 -9.20
CA LYS A 45 5.64 9.00 -8.44
C LYS A 45 4.61 8.36 -7.53
N VAL A 46 4.90 7.11 -7.13
CA VAL A 46 4.09 6.36 -6.16
C VAL A 46 4.78 6.35 -4.81
N MET A 47 4.11 6.84 -3.78
CA MET A 47 4.60 6.84 -2.40
C MET A 47 3.81 5.85 -1.57
N PHE A 48 4.48 5.09 -0.71
CA PHE A 48 3.84 4.11 0.18
C PHE A 48 4.06 4.51 1.64
N CYS A 49 3.06 4.25 2.50
CA CYS A 49 3.22 4.37 3.95
C CYS A 49 2.35 3.35 4.70
N GLY A 50 2.81 2.94 5.87
CA GLY A 50 2.14 1.97 6.74
C GLY A 50 2.94 1.73 8.02
N ASN A 51 2.34 1.04 8.99
CA ASN A 51 3.00 0.73 10.28
C ASN A 51 3.24 -0.78 10.44
N GLY A 52 4.35 -1.16 11.09
CA GLY A 52 4.64 -2.57 11.42
C GLY A 52 4.77 -3.44 10.17
N GLY A 53 3.99 -4.54 10.07
CA GLY A 53 3.96 -5.37 8.86
C GLY A 53 3.61 -4.57 7.60
N SER A 54 2.70 -3.60 7.71
CA SER A 54 2.38 -2.70 6.58
C SER A 54 3.51 -1.73 6.23
N ALA A 55 4.46 -1.48 7.14
CA ALA A 55 5.68 -0.74 6.82
C ALA A 55 6.67 -1.62 6.02
N ALA A 56 6.70 -2.93 6.30
CA ALA A 56 7.47 -3.90 5.52
C ALA A 56 6.89 -4.02 4.10
N ASP A 57 5.56 -4.18 3.97
CA ASP A 57 4.88 -4.19 2.67
C ASP A 57 5.12 -2.88 1.92
N SER A 58 5.06 -1.73 2.61
CA SER A 58 5.33 -0.42 2.03
C SER A 58 6.72 -0.34 1.36
N GLN A 59 7.77 -0.79 2.03
CA GLN A 59 9.12 -0.76 1.44
C GLN A 59 9.34 -1.86 0.39
N HIS A 60 8.67 -3.00 0.54
CA HIS A 60 8.73 -4.10 -0.42
C HIS A 60 8.13 -3.65 -1.76
N LEU A 61 6.88 -3.18 -1.76
CA LEU A 61 6.19 -2.70 -2.96
C LEU A 61 6.91 -1.53 -3.64
N ALA A 62 7.46 -0.60 -2.85
CA ALA A 62 8.29 0.47 -3.38
C ALA A 62 9.55 -0.05 -4.09
N ALA A 63 10.19 -1.09 -3.53
CA ALA A 63 11.39 -1.70 -4.11
C ALA A 63 11.09 -2.45 -5.41
N GLU A 64 9.95 -3.15 -5.52
CA GLU A 64 9.54 -3.83 -6.76
C GLU A 64 9.34 -2.83 -7.91
N LEU A 65 8.72 -1.68 -7.65
CA LEU A 65 8.57 -0.62 -8.65
C LEU A 65 9.90 0.09 -8.96
N MET A 66 10.69 0.43 -7.95
CA MET A 66 11.97 1.14 -8.13
C MET A 66 13.00 0.29 -8.88
N GLY A 67 13.14 -0.98 -8.50
CA GLY A 67 13.97 -1.94 -9.21
C GLY A 67 13.21 -2.54 -10.38
N ARG A 68 12.85 -3.81 -10.23
CA ARG A 68 12.00 -4.57 -11.16
C ARG A 68 11.20 -5.60 -10.36
N PHE A 69 10.06 -6.02 -10.88
CA PHE A 69 9.27 -7.11 -10.32
C PHE A 69 9.60 -8.42 -11.04
N MET A 70 9.12 -8.58 -12.29
CA MET A 70 9.30 -9.79 -13.10
C MET A 70 10.04 -9.53 -14.42
N ARG A 71 9.78 -8.39 -15.06
CA ARG A 71 10.35 -8.00 -16.37
C ARG A 71 11.52 -7.04 -16.22
N ASP A 72 12.45 -7.06 -17.16
CA ASP A 72 13.52 -6.06 -17.21
C ASP A 72 12.98 -4.77 -17.84
N ARG A 73 12.99 -3.67 -17.08
CA ARG A 73 12.45 -2.36 -17.48
C ARG A 73 13.19 -1.24 -16.77
N ALA A 74 12.99 -0.01 -17.24
CA ALA A 74 13.47 1.17 -16.54
C ALA A 74 12.89 1.26 -15.10
N PRO A 75 13.61 1.86 -14.15
CA PRO A 75 13.13 2.07 -12.79
C PRO A 75 11.89 2.97 -12.79
N LEU A 76 10.87 2.63 -11.99
CA LEU A 76 9.66 3.44 -11.83
C LEU A 76 9.76 4.24 -10.54
N ALA A 77 9.47 5.54 -10.59
CA ALA A 77 9.59 6.43 -9.44
C ALA A 77 8.65 6.01 -8.30
N ALA A 78 9.21 5.33 -7.30
CA ALA A 78 8.50 4.83 -6.14
C ALA A 78 9.35 4.95 -4.87
N LEU A 79 8.73 5.29 -3.74
CA LEU A 79 9.41 5.36 -2.45
C LEU A 79 8.50 5.00 -1.28
N ALA A 80 9.10 4.49 -0.21
CA ALA A 80 8.41 4.22 1.05
C ALA A 80 8.77 5.28 2.09
N LEU A 81 7.76 5.87 2.73
CA LEU A 81 7.92 6.89 3.79
C LEU A 81 8.27 6.27 5.16
N THR A 82 8.65 4.99 5.17
CA THR A 82 8.85 4.15 6.36
C THR A 82 10.31 3.77 6.60
N VAL A 83 11.23 4.21 5.74
CA VAL A 83 12.61 3.69 5.70
C VAL A 83 13.63 4.61 6.39
N ASP A 84 13.53 5.93 6.19
CA ASP A 84 14.45 6.87 6.81
C ASP A 84 14.18 6.97 8.31
N THR A 85 14.93 6.18 9.08
CA THR A 85 14.82 6.13 10.53
C THR A 85 15.14 7.47 11.19
N SER A 86 15.99 8.30 10.60
CA SER A 86 16.29 9.63 11.12
C SER A 86 15.10 10.55 10.94
N ALA A 87 14.45 10.52 9.77
CA ALA A 87 13.21 11.27 9.55
C ALA A 87 12.09 10.80 10.48
N LEU A 88 11.85 9.49 10.58
CA LEU A 88 10.80 8.93 11.45
C LEU A 88 11.00 9.31 12.92
N THR A 89 12.23 9.19 13.44
CA THR A 89 12.52 9.45 14.85
C THR A 89 12.58 10.94 15.17
N ALA A 90 13.17 11.78 14.30
CA ALA A 90 13.17 13.23 14.49
C ALA A 90 11.75 13.81 14.42
N ILE A 91 10.96 13.44 13.41
CA ILE A 91 9.58 13.94 13.29
C ILE A 91 8.72 13.41 14.45
N GLY A 92 8.88 12.12 14.78
CA GLY A 92 8.16 11.50 15.88
C GLY A 92 8.45 12.14 17.24
N ASN A 93 9.71 12.55 17.47
CA ASN A 93 10.15 13.24 18.68
C ASN A 93 9.68 14.70 18.73
N ASP A 94 9.85 15.44 17.63
CA ASP A 94 9.70 16.89 17.61
C ASP A 94 8.24 17.34 17.39
N TYR A 95 7.45 16.57 16.64
CA TYR A 95 6.07 16.91 16.24
C TYR A 95 5.04 15.86 16.69
N GLY A 96 5.49 14.62 16.94
CA GLY A 96 4.66 13.50 17.36
C GLY A 96 4.50 12.44 16.27
N PHE A 97 4.26 11.20 16.69
CA PHE A 97 4.23 10.05 15.77
C PHE A 97 3.11 10.12 14.73
N ARG A 98 2.06 10.93 14.96
CA ARG A 98 1.00 11.20 13.98
C ARG A 98 1.55 11.85 12.70
N ASP A 99 2.59 12.65 12.79
CA ASP A 99 3.04 13.50 11.68
C ASP A 99 4.14 12.86 10.82
N VAL A 100 4.64 11.67 11.22
CA VAL A 100 5.84 11.04 10.62
C VAL A 100 5.75 10.86 9.11
N PHE A 101 4.58 10.49 8.60
CA PHE A 101 4.38 10.31 7.15
C PHE A 101 3.97 11.62 6.47
N SER A 102 3.06 12.38 7.07
CA SER A 102 2.52 13.60 6.46
C SER A 102 3.56 14.72 6.36
N ARG A 103 4.53 14.78 7.29
CA ARG A 103 5.65 15.72 7.25
C ARG A 103 6.62 15.39 6.11
N GLN A 104 6.96 14.11 5.92
CA GLN A 104 7.76 13.66 4.79
C GLN A 104 7.04 13.92 3.46
N LEU A 105 5.74 13.59 3.39
CA LEU A 105 4.91 13.80 2.22
C LEU A 105 4.89 15.26 1.76
N ARG A 106 4.80 16.23 2.68
CA ARG A 106 4.88 17.67 2.34
C ARG A 106 6.21 18.06 1.68
N GLY A 107 7.32 17.39 2.04
CA GLY A 107 8.62 17.66 1.45
C GLY A 107 8.74 17.11 0.02
N VAL A 108 8.33 15.86 -0.18
CA VAL A 108 8.63 15.11 -1.42
C VAL A 108 7.45 15.02 -2.39
N GLY A 109 6.22 15.07 -1.91
CA GLY A 109 4.99 14.91 -2.70
C GLY A 109 4.67 16.13 -3.56
N ARG A 110 4.08 15.90 -4.73
CA ARG A 110 3.67 16.91 -5.71
C ARG A 110 2.30 16.53 -6.28
N ALA A 111 1.53 17.52 -6.71
CA ALA A 111 0.25 17.27 -7.38
C ALA A 111 0.45 16.32 -8.58
N GLY A 112 -0.45 15.35 -8.74
CA GLY A 112 -0.35 14.31 -9.77
C GLY A 112 0.38 13.03 -9.31
N ASP A 113 1.06 13.05 -8.16
CA ASP A 113 1.58 11.82 -7.54
C ASP A 113 0.45 10.93 -6.97
N VAL A 114 0.82 9.71 -6.55
CA VAL A 114 -0.04 8.77 -5.83
C VAL A 114 0.52 8.48 -4.44
N LEU A 115 -0.34 8.47 -3.42
CA LEU A 115 -0.04 7.92 -2.09
C LEU A 115 -0.86 6.65 -1.86
N VAL A 116 -0.17 5.56 -1.52
CA VAL A 116 -0.76 4.30 -1.06
C VAL A 116 -0.62 4.20 0.45
N GLY A 117 -1.74 4.27 1.16
CA GLY A 117 -1.82 4.10 2.60
C GLY A 117 -2.19 2.66 2.96
N LEU A 118 -1.34 1.96 3.71
CA LEU A 118 -1.58 0.61 4.20
C LEU A 118 -1.90 0.66 5.71
N SER A 119 -3.12 0.26 6.08
CA SER A 119 -3.54 0.14 7.47
C SER A 119 -4.57 -0.97 7.62
N THR A 120 -4.22 -2.04 8.33
CA THR A 120 -5.14 -3.19 8.51
C THR A 120 -6.46 -2.80 9.17
N SER A 121 -6.46 -1.78 10.03
CA SER A 121 -7.65 -1.27 10.71
C SER A 121 -8.33 -0.10 9.99
N GLY A 122 -7.67 0.52 9.00
CA GLY A 122 -8.11 1.78 8.40
C GLY A 122 -8.04 3.00 9.32
N ASN A 123 -7.44 2.87 10.52
CA ASN A 123 -7.53 3.86 11.60
C ASN A 123 -6.16 4.32 12.15
N SER A 124 -5.05 3.92 11.51
CA SER A 124 -3.71 4.38 11.90
C SER A 124 -3.61 5.91 11.76
N ALA A 125 -3.53 6.64 12.88
CA ALA A 125 -3.60 8.10 12.88
C ALA A 125 -2.60 8.78 11.95
N ASN A 126 -1.37 8.24 11.84
CA ASN A 126 -0.33 8.77 10.97
C ASN A 126 -0.55 8.48 9.47
N VAL A 127 -1.19 7.36 9.13
CA VAL A 127 -1.60 7.04 7.75
C VAL A 127 -2.80 7.91 7.36
N VAL A 128 -3.78 8.06 8.25
CA VAL A 128 -4.94 8.94 8.06
C VAL A 128 -4.50 10.38 7.84
N ASP A 129 -3.56 10.89 8.65
CA ASP A 129 -3.01 12.24 8.49
C ASP A 129 -2.28 12.41 7.15
N ALA A 130 -1.49 11.42 6.74
CA ALA A 130 -0.82 11.44 5.44
C ALA A 130 -1.81 11.47 4.27
N MET A 131 -2.89 10.68 4.31
CA MET A 131 -3.91 10.69 3.27
C MET A 131 -4.69 12.00 3.23
N HIS A 132 -4.97 12.61 4.38
CA HIS A 132 -5.59 13.93 4.42
C HIS A 132 -4.70 14.99 3.74
N VAL A 133 -3.41 14.98 4.05
CA VAL A 133 -2.41 15.90 3.46
C VAL A 133 -2.19 15.64 1.98
N ALA A 134 -2.17 14.38 1.55
CA ALA A 134 -2.09 14.00 0.14
C ALA A 134 -3.19 14.69 -0.68
N ARG A 135 -4.45 14.59 -0.22
CA ARG A 135 -5.60 15.22 -0.88
C ARG A 135 -5.45 16.74 -0.98
N GLN A 136 -5.01 17.39 0.09
CA GLN A 136 -4.76 18.84 0.10
C GLN A 136 -3.68 19.26 -0.92
N MET A 137 -2.73 18.37 -1.20
CA MET A 137 -1.64 18.59 -2.14
C MET A 137 -1.98 18.20 -3.59
N GLY A 138 -3.20 17.73 -3.86
CA GLY A 138 -3.58 17.21 -5.19
C GLY A 138 -2.91 15.87 -5.53
N ILE A 139 -2.53 15.09 -4.52
CA ILE A 139 -1.99 13.73 -4.64
C ILE A 139 -3.17 12.75 -4.56
N ARG A 140 -3.25 11.82 -5.52
CA ARG A 140 -4.28 10.78 -5.55
C ARG A 140 -4.04 9.78 -4.43
N THR A 141 -5.08 9.32 -3.75
CA THR A 141 -4.94 8.40 -2.60
C THR A 141 -5.55 7.04 -2.86
N ILE A 142 -4.78 5.98 -2.57
CA ILE A 142 -5.25 4.58 -2.58
C ILE A 142 -5.13 4.06 -1.14
N GLY A 143 -6.19 3.44 -0.62
CA GLY A 143 -6.21 2.90 0.74
C GLY A 143 -6.37 1.40 0.78
N LEU A 144 -5.36 0.67 1.27
CA LEU A 144 -5.43 -0.78 1.51
C LEU A 144 -5.75 -1.03 2.98
N THR A 145 -6.92 -1.62 3.26
CA THR A 145 -7.40 -1.90 4.62
C THR A 145 -7.88 -3.32 4.77
N GLY A 146 -8.26 -3.74 5.99
CA GLY A 146 -9.15 -4.88 6.16
C GLY A 146 -10.59 -4.57 5.76
N ALA A 147 -11.51 -5.49 6.02
CA ALA A 147 -12.89 -5.47 5.52
C ALA A 147 -13.78 -4.36 6.10
N LYS A 148 -13.33 -3.68 7.16
CA LYS A 148 -14.11 -2.63 7.82
C LYS A 148 -13.66 -1.26 7.36
N GLU A 149 -14.62 -0.37 7.19
CA GLU A 149 -14.34 1.04 7.04
C GLU A 149 -13.58 1.59 8.26
N GLY A 150 -12.77 2.61 8.01
CA GLY A 150 -12.06 3.34 9.05
C GLY A 150 -11.91 4.80 8.68
N ALA A 151 -11.20 5.55 9.51
CA ALA A 151 -10.95 6.97 9.30
C ALA A 151 -10.27 7.29 7.95
N MET A 152 -9.56 6.33 7.34
CA MET A 152 -8.96 6.52 6.02
C MET A 152 -9.88 6.26 4.83
N THR A 153 -11.00 5.55 5.01
CA THR A 153 -11.95 5.23 3.92
C THR A 153 -12.45 6.47 3.18
N PRO A 154 -12.97 7.52 3.83
CA PRO A 154 -13.41 8.74 3.12
C PRO A 154 -12.26 9.59 2.56
N LEU A 155 -11.00 9.24 2.89
CA LEU A 155 -9.81 9.91 2.39
C LEU A 155 -9.19 9.17 1.20
N ALA A 156 -9.66 7.98 0.85
CA ALA A 156 -9.20 7.21 -0.28
C ALA A 156 -9.97 7.60 -1.53
N ASP A 157 -9.28 8.00 -2.60
CA ASP A 157 -9.90 8.10 -3.92
C ASP A 157 -10.24 6.72 -4.48
N LEU A 158 -9.49 5.69 -4.06
CA LEU A 158 -9.79 4.28 -4.29
C LEU A 158 -9.54 3.47 -3.01
N TRP A 159 -10.56 2.76 -2.54
CA TRP A 159 -10.51 1.94 -1.33
C TRP A 159 -10.46 0.45 -1.68
N LEU A 160 -9.47 -0.25 -1.14
CA LEU A 160 -9.22 -1.69 -1.32
C LEU A 160 -9.41 -2.43 0.02
N PRO A 161 -10.64 -2.86 0.36
CA PRO A 161 -10.92 -3.58 1.60
C PRO A 161 -10.72 -5.09 1.45
N VAL A 162 -9.57 -5.62 1.85
CA VAL A 162 -9.38 -7.08 1.79
C VAL A 162 -10.34 -7.79 2.76
N PRO A 163 -10.93 -8.94 2.38
CA PRO A 163 -12.09 -9.54 3.05
C PRO A 163 -11.73 -10.30 4.33
N SER A 164 -11.02 -9.63 5.26
CA SER A 164 -10.71 -10.15 6.59
C SER A 164 -10.70 -9.05 7.64
N THR A 165 -10.91 -9.45 8.89
CA THR A 165 -10.80 -8.59 10.08
C THR A 165 -9.60 -8.96 10.96
N MET A 166 -8.83 -9.99 10.57
CA MET A 166 -7.64 -10.45 11.30
C MET A 166 -6.38 -9.84 10.69
N THR A 167 -5.63 -9.06 11.48
CA THR A 167 -4.42 -8.34 11.03
C THR A 167 -3.46 -9.21 10.22
N ALA A 168 -3.14 -10.42 10.67
CA ALA A 168 -2.20 -11.30 9.95
C ALA A 168 -2.71 -11.71 8.57
N ARG A 169 -4.00 -12.06 8.46
CA ARG A 169 -4.64 -12.42 7.18
C ARG A 169 -4.77 -11.22 6.26
N ILE A 170 -5.02 -10.04 6.84
CA ILE A 170 -5.06 -8.77 6.10
C ILE A 170 -3.70 -8.48 5.48
N GLN A 171 -2.60 -8.62 6.22
CA GLN A 171 -1.23 -8.39 5.72
C GLN A 171 -0.84 -9.36 4.60
N GLU A 172 -1.15 -10.65 4.75
CA GLU A 172 -0.94 -11.65 3.68
C GLU A 172 -1.65 -11.28 2.38
N MET A 173 -2.86 -10.73 2.49
CA MET A 173 -3.62 -10.27 1.32
C MET A 173 -3.15 -8.90 0.81
N HIS A 174 -2.67 -8.00 1.67
CA HIS A 174 -2.11 -6.71 1.27
C HIS A 174 -0.92 -6.88 0.34
N ILE A 175 0.03 -7.77 0.70
CA ILE A 175 1.18 -8.03 -0.17
C ILE A 175 0.77 -8.73 -1.47
N ALA A 176 -0.21 -9.65 -1.43
CA ALA A 176 -0.72 -10.32 -2.64
C ALA A 176 -1.37 -9.31 -3.61
N VAL A 177 -2.27 -8.46 -3.11
CA VAL A 177 -2.88 -7.37 -3.87
C VAL A 177 -1.81 -6.41 -4.41
N GLY A 178 -0.86 -6.02 -3.57
CA GLY A 178 0.23 -5.13 -3.96
C GLY A 178 1.11 -5.71 -5.07
N HIS A 179 1.43 -7.01 -5.02
CA HIS A 179 2.16 -7.69 -6.09
C HIS A 179 1.38 -7.72 -7.40
N THR A 180 0.08 -8.02 -7.36
CA THR A 180 -0.77 -7.99 -8.56
C THR A 180 -0.84 -6.58 -9.17
N ILE A 181 -0.91 -5.54 -8.34
CA ILE A 181 -0.83 -4.15 -8.83
C ILE A 181 0.54 -3.88 -9.47
N CYS A 182 1.64 -4.28 -8.82
CA CYS A 182 3.00 -4.11 -9.36
C CYS A 182 3.17 -4.82 -10.71
N GLU A 183 2.62 -6.02 -10.84
CA GLU A 183 2.62 -6.79 -12.09
C GLU A 183 1.91 -6.05 -13.22
N LEU A 184 0.70 -5.53 -12.95
CA LEU A 184 -0.08 -4.77 -13.93
C LEU A 184 0.63 -3.46 -14.31
N VAL A 185 1.18 -2.73 -13.34
CA VAL A 185 1.96 -1.52 -13.57
C VAL A 185 3.18 -1.85 -14.42
N GLU A 186 3.92 -2.90 -14.09
CA GLU A 186 5.09 -3.31 -14.86
C GLU A 186 4.74 -3.70 -16.29
N ASN A 187 3.67 -4.48 -16.50
CA ASN A 187 3.21 -4.84 -17.83
C ASN A 187 2.82 -3.62 -18.68
N ALA A 188 2.26 -2.59 -18.06
CA ALA A 188 1.88 -1.34 -18.73
C ALA A 188 3.06 -0.38 -18.98
N MET A 189 4.16 -0.52 -18.24
CA MET A 189 5.34 0.34 -18.31
C MET A 189 6.54 -0.30 -19.02
N ALA A 190 6.54 -1.62 -19.18
CA ALA A 190 7.54 -2.34 -19.97
C ALA A 190 7.37 -2.04 -21.47
N PRO A 191 8.47 -2.02 -22.24
CA PRO A 191 8.37 -1.93 -23.69
C PRO A 191 7.54 -3.10 -24.25
N VAL A 192 6.81 -2.82 -25.33
CA VAL A 192 6.16 -3.87 -26.13
C VAL A 192 7.27 -4.68 -26.80
N GLU A 193 7.24 -6.00 -26.62
CA GLU A 193 8.13 -6.94 -27.32
C GLU A 193 7.83 -7.02 -28.81
#